data_AF-A0A3D0QUZ9-F1
#
_entry.id   AF-A0A3D0QUZ9-F1
#
_cell.length_a   1.000
_cell.length_b   1.000
_cell.length_c   1.000
_cell.angle_alpha   90.00
_cell.angle_beta   90.00
_cell.angle_gamma   90.00
#
_symmetry.space_group_name_H-M   'P 1'
#
loop_
_entity.id
_entity.type
_entity.pdbx_description
1 polymer ?
#
loop_
_entity_poly.entity_id
_entity_poly.type
_entity_poly.pdbx_seq_one_letter_code
_entity_poly.pdbx_strand_id
1 'polypeptide(L)'
;MPKPGPLLQTSQTAATSDTPRIGGTPGCPGREPQDYLRRPARRTPPGHYPSGVPPILDATLLTGWARAAVRALERHRTEIDRINVFPVPDGDTGTNLLMTMRSAAEQIGPPATGTTSPESRVASALARGALLGARGNSGVILSQVLRG
;
A
#
# COMPACT_ATOMS: atom_id res chain seq x y z
N MET A 1 43.37 -27.74 14.95
CA MET A 1 42.19 -26.88 14.67
C MET A 1 42.47 -26.08 13.41
N PRO A 2 41.63 -26.13 12.36
CA PRO A 2 41.85 -25.30 11.18
C PRO A 2 41.42 -23.85 11.46
N LYS A 3 42.20 -22.88 10.94
CA LYS A 3 41.89 -21.44 11.01
C LYS A 3 40.66 -21.11 10.15
N PRO A 4 39.84 -20.10 10.50
CA PRO A 4 38.74 -19.66 9.64
C PRO A 4 39.30 -19.08 8.34
N GLY A 5 38.77 -19.53 7.20
CA GLY A 5 39.06 -18.95 5.90
C GLY A 5 38.47 -17.55 5.73
N PRO A 6 38.91 -16.78 4.72
CA PRO A 6 38.51 -15.40 4.54
C PRO A 6 37.02 -15.29 4.15
N LEU A 7 36.36 -14.24 4.66
CA LEU A 7 34.98 -13.89 4.35
C LEU A 7 34.83 -13.55 2.85
N LEU A 8 33.73 -14.02 2.25
CA LEU A 8 33.33 -13.65 0.89
C LEU A 8 33.06 -12.13 0.83
N GLN A 9 33.89 -11.42 0.08
CA GLN A 9 33.65 -10.03 -0.30
C GLN A 9 32.37 -9.97 -1.16
N THR A 10 31.36 -9.25 -0.70
CA THR A 10 30.21 -8.91 -1.55
C THR A 10 30.67 -7.97 -2.65
N SER A 11 30.31 -8.34 -3.87
CA SER A 11 30.79 -7.77 -5.12
C SER A 11 30.59 -6.25 -5.20
N GLN A 12 31.68 -5.54 -5.51
CA GLN A 12 31.60 -4.24 -6.14
C GLN A 12 31.06 -4.42 -7.56
N THR A 13 30.13 -3.57 -8.00
CA THR A 13 29.90 -3.34 -9.43
C THR A 13 30.17 -1.87 -9.72
N ALA A 14 31.28 -1.64 -10.43
CA ALA A 14 31.70 -0.36 -10.94
C ALA A 14 30.69 0.13 -12.00
N ALA A 15 30.24 1.37 -11.86
CA ALA A 15 29.48 2.06 -12.89
C ALA A 15 30.45 2.61 -13.95
N THR A 16 30.66 1.87 -15.03
CA THR A 16 31.19 2.43 -16.28
C THR A 16 30.04 3.10 -17.02
N SER A 17 30.06 4.43 -17.08
CA SER A 17 29.13 5.23 -17.86
C SER A 17 29.54 5.20 -19.32
N ASP A 18 28.81 4.46 -20.15
CA ASP A 18 28.87 4.60 -21.61
C ASP A 18 27.43 4.82 -22.10
N THR A 19 27.16 6.01 -22.63
CA THR A 19 25.79 6.42 -23.02
C THR A 19 25.71 6.45 -24.54
N PRO A 20 24.87 5.62 -25.19
CA PRO A 20 24.59 5.79 -26.60
C PRO A 20 23.64 6.99 -26.78
N ARG A 21 24.02 7.94 -27.64
CA ARG A 21 23.08 8.94 -28.20
C ARG A 21 22.02 8.20 -29.02
N ILE A 22 20.75 8.27 -28.60
CA ILE A 22 19.61 7.94 -29.47
C ILE A 22 18.75 9.18 -29.66
N GLY A 23 18.46 9.42 -30.94
CA GLY A 23 17.86 10.62 -31.50
C GLY A 23 16.41 10.85 -31.11
N GLY A 24 16.00 12.10 -31.33
CA GLY A 24 14.73 12.67 -30.88
C GLY A 24 13.49 12.06 -31.52
N THR A 25 12.45 11.95 -30.70
CA THR A 25 11.06 11.84 -31.13
C THR A 25 10.35 13.18 -30.84
N PRO A 26 9.34 13.57 -31.65
CA PRO A 26 8.66 14.86 -31.47
C PRO A 26 7.88 14.85 -30.15
N GLY A 27 8.20 15.81 -29.28
CA GLY A 27 7.72 15.86 -27.90
C GLY A 27 6.21 16.03 -27.80
N CYS A 28 5.57 15.09 -27.11
CA CYS A 28 4.46 15.47 -26.23
C CYS A 28 4.98 16.58 -25.30
N PRO A 29 4.29 17.72 -25.12
CA PRO A 29 4.73 18.72 -24.16
C PRO A 29 4.81 18.06 -22.79
N GLY A 30 6.05 17.89 -22.31
CA GLY A 30 6.34 17.31 -21.01
C GLY A 30 5.72 18.21 -19.95
N ARG A 31 4.86 17.63 -19.10
CA ARG A 31 4.51 18.32 -17.85
C ARG A 31 5.76 18.37 -17.00
N GLU A 32 6.11 19.55 -16.54
CA GLU A 32 7.21 19.73 -15.62
C GLU A 32 6.91 18.94 -14.33
N PRO A 33 7.90 18.33 -13.66
CA PRO A 33 7.71 17.68 -12.36
C PRO A 33 7.00 18.57 -11.33
N GLN A 34 7.16 19.89 -11.47
CA GLN A 34 6.54 20.92 -10.64
C GLN A 34 5.02 21.04 -10.86
N ASP A 35 4.50 20.62 -12.01
CA ASP A 35 3.07 20.67 -12.34
C ASP A 35 2.26 19.63 -11.55
N TYR A 36 2.89 18.53 -11.10
CA TYR A 36 2.25 17.56 -10.21
C TYR A 36 1.94 18.15 -8.84
N LEU A 37 2.82 19.02 -8.34
CA LEU A 37 2.66 19.70 -7.05
C LEU A 37 1.64 20.85 -7.11
N ARG A 38 1.36 21.37 -8.30
CA ARG A 38 0.38 22.45 -8.53
C ARG A 38 -1.04 21.96 -8.76
N ARG A 39 -1.26 20.65 -8.82
CA ARG A 39 -2.58 20.10 -9.10
C ARG A 39 -3.47 20.33 -7.88
N PRO A 40 -4.59 21.08 -8.00
CA PRO A 40 -5.49 21.25 -6.89
C PRO A 40 -5.99 19.87 -6.47
N ALA A 41 -5.87 19.55 -5.18
CA ALA A 41 -6.42 18.32 -4.62
C ALA A 41 -7.87 18.22 -5.11
N ARG A 42 -8.23 17.11 -5.78
CA ARG A 42 -9.64 16.86 -6.08
C ARG A 42 -10.36 16.88 -4.73
N ARG A 43 -11.18 17.91 -4.50
CA ARG A 43 -12.06 17.94 -3.34
C ARG A 43 -12.97 16.73 -3.49
N THR A 44 -12.71 15.69 -2.71
CA THR A 44 -13.72 14.68 -2.43
C THR A 44 -14.95 15.45 -1.96
N PRO A 45 -16.15 15.22 -2.53
CA PRO A 45 -17.35 15.85 -2.00
C PRO A 45 -17.39 15.54 -0.50
N PRO A 46 -17.61 16.54 0.37
CA PRO A 46 -17.71 16.26 1.79
C PRO A 46 -18.87 15.27 1.95
N GLY A 47 -18.54 14.04 2.32
CA GLY A 47 -19.54 13.17 2.92
C GLY A 47 -20.14 13.96 4.05
N HIS A 48 -21.46 14.10 4.06
CA HIS A 48 -22.18 14.75 5.14
C HIS A 48 -21.92 13.93 6.43
N TYR A 49 -20.84 14.24 7.12
CA TYR A 49 -20.61 13.77 8.48
C TYR A 49 -21.53 14.63 9.35
N PRO A 50 -22.52 14.05 10.04
CA PRO A 50 -23.38 14.81 10.95
C PRO A 50 -22.48 15.55 11.93
N SER A 51 -22.57 16.89 11.91
CA SER A 51 -21.72 17.75 12.72
C SER A 51 -22.01 17.53 14.21
N GLY A 52 -21.01 17.08 14.98
CA GLY A 52 -21.04 17.13 16.44
C GLY A 52 -20.79 15.83 17.20
N VAL A 53 -20.75 14.68 16.52
CA VAL A 53 -20.33 13.40 17.15
C VAL A 53 -19.20 12.82 16.31
N PRO A 54 -17.98 12.63 16.85
CA PRO A 54 -16.96 11.90 16.12
C PRO A 54 -17.54 10.52 15.78
N PRO A 55 -17.43 10.06 14.52
CA PRO A 55 -18.00 8.78 14.14
C PRO A 55 -17.44 7.70 15.07
N ILE A 56 -18.33 7.01 15.78
CA ILE A 56 -17.95 5.86 16.59
C ILE A 56 -17.36 4.83 15.62
N LEU A 57 -16.14 4.37 15.89
CA LEU A 57 -15.49 3.30 15.13
C LEU A 57 -16.12 1.96 15.52
N ASP A 58 -17.36 1.75 15.09
CA ASP A 58 -18.09 0.50 15.29
C ASP A 58 -17.72 -0.56 14.23
N ALA A 59 -18.17 -1.79 14.46
CA ALA A 59 -17.91 -2.92 13.58
C ALA A 59 -18.45 -2.70 12.15
N THR A 60 -19.57 -1.99 12.01
CA THR A 60 -20.21 -1.73 10.73
C THR A 60 -19.37 -0.75 9.91
N LEU A 61 -18.92 0.33 10.54
CA LEU A 61 -18.06 1.34 9.94
C LEU A 61 -16.72 0.73 9.53
N LEU A 62 -16.08 -0.04 10.41
CA LEU A 62 -14.80 -0.72 10.10
C LEU A 62 -14.94 -1.70 8.93
N THR A 63 -16.02 -2.48 8.89
CA THR A 63 -16.28 -3.43 7.79
C THR A 63 -16.55 -2.69 6.48
N GLY A 64 -17.36 -1.62 6.53
CA GLY A 64 -17.64 -0.77 5.37
C GLY A 64 -16.39 -0.10 4.82
N TRP A 65 -15.56 0.44 5.71
CA TRP A 65 -14.26 1.03 5.40
C TRP A 65 -13.32 0.03 4.74
N ALA A 66 -13.16 -1.17 5.31
CA ALA A 66 -12.28 -2.20 4.76
C ALA A 66 -12.67 -2.59 3.33
N ARG A 67 -13.97 -2.79 3.08
CA ARG A 67 -14.49 -3.07 1.74
C ARG A 67 -14.31 -1.89 0.79
N ALA A 68 -14.48 -0.66 1.28
CA ALA A 68 -14.25 0.54 0.48
C ALA A 68 -12.77 0.71 0.12
N ALA A 69 -11.85 0.39 1.03
CA ALA A 69 -10.41 0.40 0.81
C ALA A 69 -10.00 -0.63 -0.25
N VAL A 70 -10.52 -1.87 -0.21
CA VAL A 70 -10.30 -2.86 -1.28
C VAL A 70 -10.72 -2.31 -2.63
N ARG A 71 -11.93 -1.75 -2.74
CA ARG A 71 -12.43 -1.16 -4.00
C ARG A 71 -11.58 0.03 -4.46
N ALA A 72 -11.08 0.85 -3.53
CA ALA A 72 -10.22 1.97 -3.86
C ALA A 72 -8.85 1.49 -4.38
N LEU A 73 -8.23 0.54 -3.69
CA LEU A 73 -6.97 -0.08 -4.13
C LEU A 73 -7.12 -0.77 -5.48
N GLU A 74 -8.26 -1.40 -5.75
CA GLU A 74 -8.53 -2.01 -7.06
C GLU A 74 -8.61 -0.96 -8.17
N ARG A 75 -9.32 0.16 -7.94
CA ARG A 75 -9.41 1.26 -8.93
C ARG A 75 -8.08 1.96 -9.18
N HIS A 76 -7.26 2.12 -8.13
CA HIS A 76 -6.00 2.88 -8.20
C HIS A 76 -4.75 2.01 -8.33
N ARG A 77 -4.90 0.68 -8.42
CA ARG A 77 -3.79 -0.29 -8.43
C ARG A 77 -2.68 0.12 -9.38
N THR A 78 -3.01 0.32 -10.65
CA THR A 78 -2.02 0.64 -11.69
C THR A 78 -1.47 2.05 -11.56
N GLU A 79 -2.21 2.99 -10.97
CA GLU A 79 -1.66 4.30 -10.63
C GLU A 79 -0.59 4.17 -9.55
N ILE A 80 -0.89 3.42 -8.48
CA ILE A 80 0.02 3.17 -7.35
C ILE A 80 1.25 2.37 -7.78
N ASP A 81 1.07 1.33 -8.60
CA ASP A 81 2.17 0.53 -9.16
C ASP A 81 3.21 1.41 -9.90
N ARG A 82 2.78 2.54 -10.49
CA ARG A 82 3.66 3.47 -11.22
C ARG A 82 4.33 4.53 -10.35
N ILE A 83 3.88 4.73 -9.10
CA ILE A 83 4.46 5.74 -8.20
C ILE A 83 5.83 5.30 -7.67
N ASN A 84 6.06 3.99 -7.52
CA ASN A 84 7.34 3.51 -6.99
C ASN A 84 8.45 3.65 -8.05
N VAL A 85 9.42 4.54 -7.78
CA VAL A 85 10.45 4.97 -8.74
C VAL A 85 11.89 4.80 -8.22
N PHE A 86 12.16 3.96 -7.20
CA PHE A 86 13.52 3.84 -6.64
C PHE A 86 13.99 2.42 -6.32
N PRO A 87 15.22 2.01 -6.70
CA PRO A 87 16.04 2.50 -7.83
C PRO A 87 15.58 1.92 -9.19
N VAL A 88 14.77 0.87 -9.16
CA VAL A 88 14.09 0.25 -10.31
C VAL A 88 12.61 0.19 -9.96
N PRO A 89 11.69 0.55 -10.88
CA PRO A 89 10.26 0.40 -10.62
C PRO A 89 9.90 -1.08 -10.44
N ASP A 90 9.62 -1.49 -9.20
CA ASP A 90 9.15 -2.86 -8.90
C ASP A 90 7.77 -3.14 -9.52
N GLY A 91 7.00 -2.07 -9.81
CA GLY A 91 5.74 -2.14 -10.58
C GLY A 91 4.62 -2.93 -9.89
N ASP A 92 4.77 -3.28 -8.62
CA ASP A 92 3.89 -4.19 -7.90
C ASP A 92 3.29 -3.60 -6.61
N THR A 93 3.60 -2.34 -6.28
CA THR A 93 3.25 -1.73 -4.99
C THR A 93 1.73 -1.71 -4.74
N GLY A 94 0.94 -1.28 -5.71
CA GLY A 94 -0.51 -1.27 -5.64
C GLY A 94 -1.09 -2.69 -5.66
N THR A 95 -0.48 -3.59 -6.42
CA THR A 95 -0.88 -5.01 -6.46
C THR A 95 -0.68 -5.68 -5.10
N ASN A 96 0.46 -5.46 -4.46
CA ASN A 96 0.78 -5.93 -3.12
C ASN A 96 -0.21 -5.40 -2.08
N LEU A 97 -0.49 -4.09 -2.09
CA LEU A 97 -1.47 -3.47 -1.18
C LEU A 97 -2.88 -4.04 -1.39
N LEU A 98 -3.34 -4.19 -2.64
CA LEU A 98 -4.66 -4.75 -2.95
C LEU A 98 -4.78 -6.18 -2.44
N MET A 99 -3.77 -7.01 -2.69
CA MET A 99 -3.76 -8.40 -2.26
C MET A 99 -3.76 -8.54 -0.74
N THR A 100 -2.98 -7.72 -0.03
CA THR A 100 -2.96 -7.69 1.44
C THR A 100 -4.28 -7.20 2.02
N MET A 101 -4.87 -6.14 1.46
CA MET A 101 -6.15 -5.61 1.94
C MET A 101 -7.31 -6.56 1.67
N ARG A 102 -7.29 -7.33 0.56
CA ARG A 102 -8.26 -8.40 0.30
C ARG A 102 -8.19 -9.49 1.38
N SER A 103 -6.98 -9.98 1.67
CA SER A 103 -6.76 -10.94 2.76
C SER A 103 -7.26 -10.42 4.11
N ALA A 104 -7.02 -9.14 4.42
CA ALA A 104 -7.54 -8.51 5.63
C ALA A 104 -9.08 -8.52 5.67
N ALA A 105 -9.73 -8.09 4.59
CA ALA A 105 -11.18 -7.98 4.51
C ALA A 105 -11.88 -9.36 4.52
N GLU A 106 -11.28 -10.38 3.90
CA GLU A 106 -11.78 -11.76 3.89
C GLU A 106 -11.78 -12.40 5.28
N GLN A 107 -10.89 -11.96 6.17
CA GLN A 107 -10.82 -12.46 7.54
C GLN A 107 -11.96 -11.94 8.44
N ILE A 108 -12.72 -10.92 8.00
CA ILE A 108 -13.90 -10.44 8.70
C ILE A 108 -14.99 -11.50 8.63
N GLY A 109 -15.15 -12.25 9.72
CA GLY A 109 -16.18 -13.26 9.87
C GLY A 109 -17.57 -12.68 10.16
N PRO A 110 -18.60 -13.55 10.20
CA PRO A 110 -19.95 -13.15 10.59
C PRO A 110 -19.97 -12.61 12.04
N PRO A 111 -21.01 -11.84 12.40
CA PRO A 111 -21.22 -11.43 13.78
C PRO A 111 -21.24 -12.65 14.70
N ALA A 112 -20.32 -12.66 15.67
CA ALA A 112 -20.24 -13.72 16.68
C ALA A 112 -20.75 -13.23 18.04
N THR A 113 -21.29 -14.15 18.83
CA THR A 113 -21.63 -13.92 20.23
C THR A 113 -20.40 -14.18 21.10
N GLY A 114 -20.13 -13.31 22.07
CA GLY A 114 -18.98 -13.44 22.96
C GLY A 114 -18.74 -12.19 23.78
N THR A 115 -17.73 -12.24 24.65
CA THR A 115 -17.40 -11.14 25.58
C THR A 115 -16.61 -10.01 24.92
N THR A 116 -15.90 -10.28 23.83
CA THR A 116 -15.17 -9.27 23.06
C THR A 116 -16.14 -8.40 22.26
N SER A 117 -15.95 -7.08 22.27
CA SER A 117 -16.82 -6.18 21.51
C SER A 117 -16.74 -6.43 19.98
N PRO A 118 -17.82 -6.21 19.23
CA PRO A 118 -17.84 -6.45 17.78
C PRO A 118 -16.72 -5.73 17.01
N GLU A 119 -16.49 -4.46 17.31
CA GLU A 119 -15.45 -3.63 16.67
C GLU A 119 -14.05 -4.15 16.96
N SER A 120 -13.78 -4.59 18.20
CA SER A 120 -12.48 -5.20 18.56
C SER A 120 -12.22 -6.48 17.78
N ARG A 121 -13.26 -7.28 17.52
CA ARG A 121 -13.14 -8.50 16.69
C ARG A 121 -12.87 -8.16 15.23
N VAL A 122 -13.55 -7.18 14.66
CA VAL A 122 -13.31 -6.73 13.27
C VAL A 122 -11.90 -6.18 13.13
N ALA A 123 -11.45 -5.32 14.05
CA ALA A 123 -10.09 -4.80 14.05
C ALA A 123 -9.04 -5.92 14.16
N SER A 124 -9.23 -6.87 15.07
CA SER A 124 -8.34 -8.03 15.23
C SER A 124 -8.32 -8.92 13.99
N ALA A 125 -9.47 -9.13 13.34
CA ALA A 125 -9.58 -9.89 12.10
C ALA A 125 -8.82 -9.20 10.96
N LEU A 126 -9.00 -7.88 10.80
CA LEU A 126 -8.28 -7.08 9.81
C LEU A 126 -6.77 -7.16 10.01
N ALA A 127 -6.29 -6.92 11.23
CA ALA A 127 -4.87 -7.01 11.58
C ALA A 127 -4.30 -8.40 11.27
N ARG A 128 -5.01 -9.47 11.67
CA ARG A 128 -4.58 -10.85 11.42
C ARG A 128 -4.57 -11.20 9.94
N GLY A 129 -5.63 -10.87 9.21
CA GLY A 129 -5.73 -11.15 7.77
C GLY A 129 -4.69 -10.38 6.96
N ALA A 130 -4.39 -9.13 7.35
CA ALA A 130 -3.34 -8.34 6.75
C ALA A 130 -1.95 -8.93 7.03
N LEU A 131 -1.69 -9.37 8.26
CA LEU A 131 -0.42 -9.99 8.62
C LEU A 131 -0.18 -11.28 7.84
N LEU A 132 -1.17 -12.17 7.79
CA LEU A 132 -1.04 -13.47 7.12
C LEU A 132 -1.00 -13.36 5.60
N GLY A 133 -1.64 -12.33 5.04
CA GLY A 133 -1.68 -12.06 3.59
C GLY A 133 -0.76 -10.94 3.12
N ALA A 134 0.19 -10.51 3.95
CA ALA A 134 1.15 -9.47 3.58
C ALA A 134 1.96 -9.92 2.35
N ARG A 135 2.05 -9.05 1.33
CA ARG A 135 2.86 -9.30 0.13
C ARG A 135 3.81 -8.15 -0.12
N GLY A 136 5.09 -8.48 -0.31
CA GLY A 136 6.16 -7.51 -0.50
C GLY A 136 6.28 -6.53 0.68
N ASN A 137 7.11 -5.50 0.49
CA ASN A 137 7.39 -4.51 1.53
C ASN A 137 6.15 -3.66 1.85
N SER A 138 5.39 -3.26 0.84
CA SER A 138 4.19 -2.43 1.02
C SER A 138 3.08 -3.17 1.79
N GLY A 139 2.90 -4.47 1.54
CA GLY A 139 1.97 -5.30 2.30
C GLY A 139 2.40 -5.48 3.75
N VAL A 140 3.70 -5.67 4.03
CA VAL A 140 4.23 -5.74 5.40
C VAL A 140 3.96 -4.44 6.15
N ILE A 141 4.25 -3.28 5.55
CA ILE A 141 3.97 -1.98 6.18
C ILE A 141 2.48 -1.81 6.45
N LEU A 142 1.61 -2.10 5.47
CA LEU A 142 0.17 -2.03 5.65
C LEU A 142 -0.30 -2.94 6.80
N SER A 143 0.27 -4.14 6.93
CA SER A 143 -0.08 -5.05 8.02
C SER A 143 0.26 -4.50 9.40
N GLN A 144 1.34 -3.72 9.53
CA GLN A 144 1.69 -3.09 10.81
C GLN A 144 0.75 -1.93 11.11
N VAL A 145 0.40 -1.12 10.11
CA VAL A 145 -0.59 -0.05 10.26
C VAL A 145 -1.94 -0.59 10.75
N LEU A 146 -2.38 -1.73 10.21
CA LEU A 146 -3.64 -2.36 10.62
C LEU A 146 -3.57 -3.05 11.98
N ARG A 147 -2.39 -3.48 12.42
CA ARG A 147 -2.16 -4.05 13.74
C ARG A 147 -2.22 -2.99 14.84
N GLY A 148 -1.73 -1.79 14.54
CA GLY A 148 -1.49 -0.74 15.52
C GLY A 148 -0.10 -0.82 16.13
#